data_AF-K1SIE3-F1
#
_entry.id   AF-K1SIE3-F1
#
_cell.length_a   1.000
_cell.length_b   1.000
_cell.length_c   1.000
_cell.angle_alpha   90.00
_cell.angle_beta   90.00
_cell.angle_gamma   90.00
#
_symmetry.space_group_name_H-M   'P 1'
#
loop_
_entity.id
_entity.type
_entity.pdbx_description
1 polymer ?
#
loop_
_entity_poly.entity_id
_entity_poly.type
_entity_poly.pdbx_seq_one_letter_code
_entity_poly.pdbx_strand_id
1 'polypeptide(L)'
;VTVKAGGSEVGSFTVKQTAADGLIISNSTSFDLPAAGGDVSVVVETNGDVQAVSDVSWIKAVNTRAMEDKIFKFTVSPNPLGAREGHISFTLGSLTETVTVKQGAGETGNMESDARTLAAKMYAGINIGNTLEACDNKNKIASETLWGNPKVSEAYIKGLKALGFNAVRIPCAWDYYIVNPSTYEIDAVWLDRVSEVVGYCVANDMYAIVNIHWDGGWLEESITHGYSSEVDAKQEA
;
A
#
# COMPACT_ATOMS: atom_id res chain seq x y z
N VAL A 1 6.48 4.56 61.55
CA VAL A 1 6.57 5.48 62.73
C VAL A 1 5.91 4.78 63.90
N THR A 2 6.50 4.80 65.09
CA THR A 2 5.94 4.11 66.28
C THR A 2 5.61 5.15 67.34
N VAL A 3 4.34 5.20 67.77
CA VAL A 3 3.90 5.99 68.92
C VAL A 3 3.56 5.01 70.04
N LYS A 4 4.00 5.28 71.28
CA LYS A 4 3.65 4.50 72.46
C LYS A 4 2.90 5.39 73.46
N ALA A 5 1.71 4.93 73.87
CA ALA A 5 1.07 5.28 75.13
C ALA A 5 0.68 3.97 75.86
N GLY A 6 0.68 4.00 77.19
CA GLY A 6 0.78 2.83 78.07
C GLY A 6 -0.17 1.65 77.79
N GLY A 7 0.41 0.45 77.84
CA GLY A 7 -0.29 -0.80 78.18
C GLY A 7 -1.17 -1.41 77.08
N SER A 8 -0.53 -2.19 76.20
CA SER A 8 -1.13 -3.23 75.35
C SER A 8 -2.11 -2.80 74.26
N GLU A 9 -1.58 -2.22 73.19
CA GLU A 9 -1.93 -2.59 71.80
C GLU A 9 -0.76 -2.20 70.89
N VAL A 10 -0.21 -3.16 70.13
CA VAL A 10 0.82 -2.90 69.11
C VAL A 10 0.13 -3.01 67.75
N GLY A 11 -0.47 -1.92 67.29
CA GLY A 11 -0.86 -1.79 65.89
C GLY A 11 0.36 -1.42 65.05
N SER A 12 0.82 -2.32 64.19
CA SER A 12 1.68 -1.94 63.07
C SER A 12 0.80 -1.60 61.88
N PHE A 13 1.05 -0.47 61.22
CA PHE A 13 0.52 -0.21 59.89
C PHE A 13 1.68 -0.10 58.91
N THR A 14 1.54 -0.77 57.78
CA THR A 14 2.51 -0.72 56.70
C THR A 14 2.33 0.59 55.95
N VAL A 15 3.29 1.51 56.05
CA VAL A 15 3.39 2.61 55.09
C VAL A 15 3.87 2.00 53.78
N LYS A 16 2.96 1.70 52.87
CA LYS A 16 3.30 1.46 51.46
C LYS A 16 3.53 2.83 50.83
N GLN A 17 4.78 3.25 50.77
CA GLN A 17 5.17 4.31 49.84
C GLN A 17 5.17 3.67 48.45
N THR A 18 4.11 3.88 47.68
CA THR A 18 4.15 3.59 46.24
C THR A 18 5.25 4.48 45.66
N ALA A 19 6.21 3.90 44.94
CA ALA A 19 7.12 4.70 44.13
C ALA A 19 6.27 5.64 43.26
N ALA A 20 6.70 6.88 43.05
CA ALA A 20 6.02 7.76 42.11
C ALA A 20 5.87 7.03 40.77
N ASP A 21 4.72 7.19 40.11
CA ASP A 21 4.48 6.58 38.82
C ASP A 21 5.63 6.93 37.87
N GLY A 22 6.20 5.92 37.22
CA GLY A 22 7.31 6.04 36.30
C GLY A 22 6.85 5.69 34.89
N LEU A 23 7.12 6.58 33.94
CA LEU A 23 6.86 6.38 32.53
C LEU A 23 8.03 6.95 31.73
N ILE A 24 8.82 6.08 31.11
CA ILE A 24 10.02 6.48 30.35
C ILE A 24 10.04 5.68 29.04
N ILE A 25 10.22 6.38 27.91
CA ILE A 25 10.56 5.75 26.64
C ILE A 25 12.08 5.55 26.62
N SER A 26 12.53 4.29 26.61
CA SER A 26 13.96 3.98 26.82
C SER A 26 14.75 3.80 25.53
N ASN A 27 14.09 3.55 24.39
CA ASN A 27 14.78 3.32 23.13
C ASN A 27 14.86 4.56 22.22
N SER A 28 13.74 5.09 21.75
CA SER A 28 13.71 6.26 20.87
C SER A 28 12.37 6.99 20.94
N THR A 29 12.42 8.31 20.91
CA THR A 29 11.25 9.20 20.80
C THR A 29 10.91 9.61 19.36
N SER A 30 11.73 9.18 18.38
CA SER A 30 11.52 9.46 16.95
C SER A 30 11.86 8.25 16.09
N PHE A 31 11.04 7.97 15.09
CA PHE A 31 11.26 6.92 14.09
C PHE A 31 11.05 7.47 12.69
N ASP A 32 12.01 7.20 11.80
CA ASP A 32 11.94 7.55 10.38
C ASP A 32 11.71 6.29 9.54
N LEU A 33 10.63 6.29 8.76
CA LEU A 33 10.21 5.16 7.93
C LEU A 33 10.18 5.52 6.45
N PRO A 34 10.49 4.55 5.56
CA PRO A 34 10.29 4.72 4.13
C PRO A 34 8.79 4.82 3.80
N ALA A 35 8.49 5.25 2.57
CA ALA A 35 7.12 5.34 2.08
C ALA A 35 6.35 4.01 2.14
N ALA A 36 7.04 2.88 1.96
CA ALA A 36 6.47 1.55 2.10
C ALA A 36 5.88 1.28 3.50
N GLY A 37 6.27 2.06 4.51
CA GLY A 37 5.89 1.83 5.89
C GLY A 37 6.79 0.80 6.56
N GLY A 38 6.27 0.13 7.58
CA GLY A 38 7.00 -0.86 8.37
C GLY A 38 6.55 -0.92 9.81
N ASP A 39 7.27 -1.71 10.61
CA ASP A 39 6.97 -1.89 12.03
C ASP A 39 7.82 -0.96 12.91
N VAL A 40 7.18 -0.40 13.94
CA VAL A 40 7.80 0.40 14.98
C VAL A 40 7.63 -0.32 16.32
N SER A 41 8.71 -0.45 17.07
CA SER A 41 8.69 -0.99 18.43
C SER A 41 9.17 0.08 19.41
N VAL A 42 8.32 0.45 20.35
CA VAL A 42 8.63 1.40 21.43
C VAL A 42 8.81 0.62 22.72
N VAL A 43 9.95 0.82 23.38
CA VAL A 43 10.26 0.21 24.67
C VAL A 43 9.90 1.21 25.76
N VAL A 44 9.00 0.81 26.66
CA VAL A 44 8.50 1.64 27.75
C VAL A 44 8.86 1.01 29.10
N GLU A 45 9.69 1.73 29.85
CA GLU A 45 10.00 1.42 31.25
C GLU A 45 8.94 2.06 32.15
N THR A 46 8.20 1.23 32.89
CA THR A 46 7.07 1.69 33.71
C THR A 46 6.76 0.77 34.88
N ASN A 47 6.22 1.33 35.97
CA ASN A 47 5.75 0.61 37.14
C ASN A 47 4.21 0.46 37.21
N GLY A 48 3.48 0.85 36.15
CA GLY A 48 2.02 0.83 36.10
C GLY A 48 1.44 0.43 34.73
N ASP A 49 0.12 0.57 34.58
CA ASP A 49 -0.60 0.25 33.35
C ASP A 49 -0.63 1.44 32.38
N VAL A 50 0.03 1.25 31.23
CA VAL A 50 0.21 2.28 30.21
C VAL A 50 -0.78 2.06 29.08
N GLN A 51 -1.48 3.13 28.72
CA GLN A 51 -2.28 3.20 27.50
C GLN A 51 -1.44 3.81 26.38
N ALA A 52 -1.42 3.18 25.20
CA ALA A 52 -0.78 3.73 24.01
C ALA A 52 -1.83 4.02 22.94
N VAL A 53 -1.87 5.26 22.45
CA VAL A 53 -2.87 5.73 21.48
C VAL A 53 -2.18 6.52 20.37
N SER A 54 -2.46 6.14 19.12
CA SER A 54 -2.07 6.91 17.94
C SER A 54 -3.08 8.02 17.68
N ASP A 55 -2.60 9.21 17.32
CA ASP A 55 -3.43 10.34 16.86
C ASP A 55 -3.93 10.16 15.41
N VAL A 56 -3.35 9.22 14.67
CA VAL A 56 -3.62 8.96 13.25
C VAL A 56 -4.01 7.50 12.98
N SER A 57 -4.84 7.28 11.96
CA SER A 57 -5.36 5.96 11.59
C SER A 57 -4.38 5.06 10.84
N TRP A 58 -3.29 5.61 10.30
CA TRP A 58 -2.29 4.88 9.52
C TRP A 58 -1.18 4.25 10.37
N ILE A 59 -1.15 4.54 11.68
CA ILE A 59 -0.33 3.85 12.69
C ILE A 59 -1.28 2.97 13.52
N LYS A 60 -1.07 1.66 13.52
CA LYS A 60 -1.95 0.70 14.21
C LYS A 60 -1.18 -0.07 15.26
N ALA A 61 -1.69 -0.08 16.49
CA ALA A 61 -1.13 -0.89 17.55
C ALA A 61 -1.28 -2.40 17.23
N VAL A 62 -0.21 -3.15 17.47
CA VAL A 62 -0.16 -4.61 17.33
C VAL A 62 -0.12 -5.21 18.72
N ASN A 63 -1.11 -6.01 19.08
CA ASN A 63 -1.19 -6.62 20.40
C ASN A 63 -0.08 -7.67 20.58
N THR A 64 0.92 -7.36 21.41
CA THR A 64 1.91 -8.34 21.86
C THR A 64 1.90 -8.43 23.38
N ARG A 65 1.71 -9.65 23.92
CA ARG A 65 1.94 -9.94 25.34
C ARG A 65 3.41 -10.25 25.53
N ALA A 66 4.15 -9.38 26.22
CA ALA A 66 5.54 -9.63 26.61
C ALA A 66 5.66 -9.50 28.14
N MET A 67 6.44 -10.39 28.76
CA MET A 67 6.87 -10.25 30.16
C MET A 67 8.29 -9.69 30.17
N GLU A 68 8.53 -8.80 31.14
CA GLU A 68 9.79 -8.12 31.50
C GLU A 68 10.26 -6.88 30.74
N ASP A 69 9.56 -6.43 29.70
CA ASP A 69 9.51 -5.00 29.30
C ASP A 69 8.17 -4.78 28.56
N LYS A 70 7.47 -3.66 28.82
CA LYS A 70 6.23 -3.36 28.08
C LYS A 70 6.62 -2.81 26.69
N ILE A 71 6.84 -3.73 25.75
CA ILE A 71 7.10 -3.41 24.34
C ILE A 71 5.77 -3.17 23.63
N PHE A 72 5.58 -1.95 23.12
CA PHE A 72 4.44 -1.60 22.28
C PHE A 72 4.86 -1.63 20.81
N LYS A 73 4.19 -2.48 20.02
CA LYS A 73 4.44 -2.60 18.59
C LYS A 73 3.36 -1.88 17.79
N PHE A 74 3.77 -1.24 16.70
CA PHE A 74 2.88 -0.56 15.78
C PHE A 74 3.26 -0.90 14.35
N THR A 75 2.26 -1.01 13.47
CA THR A 75 2.47 -1.12 12.03
C THR A 75 2.04 0.18 11.36
N VAL A 76 2.93 0.72 10.53
CA VAL A 76 2.74 1.93 9.74
C VAL A 76 2.36 1.54 8.32
N SER A 77 1.19 1.97 7.86
CA SER A 77 0.68 1.66 6.52
C SER A 77 1.48 2.39 5.43
N PRO A 78 1.53 1.88 4.18
CA PRO A 78 2.18 2.58 3.07
C PRO A 78 1.67 4.03 2.85
N ASN A 79 2.53 4.90 2.35
CA ASN A 79 2.26 6.29 2.03
C ASN A 79 2.50 6.57 0.54
N PRO A 80 1.46 6.59 -0.31
CA PRO A 80 1.61 6.92 -1.72
C PRO A 80 1.62 8.44 -2.00
N LEU A 81 1.54 9.27 -0.95
CA LEU A 81 1.36 10.73 -1.06
C LEU A 81 2.62 11.47 -0.55
N GLY A 82 2.48 12.77 -0.27
CA GLY A 82 3.53 13.57 0.34
C GLY A 82 3.96 13.04 1.72
N ALA A 83 5.13 13.48 2.19
CA ALA A 83 5.66 13.10 3.49
C ALA A 83 4.67 13.47 4.60
N ARG A 84 4.59 12.62 5.63
CA ARG A 84 3.63 12.77 6.73
C ARG A 84 4.25 12.45 8.09
N GLU A 85 3.63 12.99 9.12
CA GLU A 85 4.02 12.82 10.52
C GLU A 85 2.79 12.49 11.36
N GLY A 86 2.97 11.65 12.38
CA GLY A 86 1.96 11.28 13.36
C GLY A 86 2.60 10.97 14.71
N HIS A 87 1.78 10.89 15.76
CA HIS A 87 2.24 10.77 17.14
C HIS A 87 1.59 9.60 17.86
N ILE A 88 2.38 8.92 18.67
CA ILE A 88 1.90 7.88 19.59
C ILE A 88 2.07 8.42 21.01
N SER A 89 0.95 8.59 21.71
CA SER A 89 0.93 9.03 23.12
C SER A 89 0.86 7.84 24.06
N PHE A 90 1.76 7.78 25.03
CA PHE A 90 1.81 6.83 26.12
C PHE A 90 1.37 7.53 27.39
N THR A 91 0.34 7.01 28.06
CA THR A 91 -0.24 7.65 29.26
C THR A 91 -0.25 6.70 30.45
N LEU A 92 0.21 7.19 31.59
CA LEU A 92 0.13 6.54 32.91
C LEU A 92 -0.36 7.56 33.95
N GLY A 93 -1.62 7.45 34.38
CA GLY A 93 -2.20 8.43 35.32
C GLY A 93 -2.20 9.84 34.71
N SER A 94 -1.43 10.76 35.31
CA SER A 94 -1.25 12.13 34.79
C SER A 94 0.03 12.31 33.96
N LEU A 95 0.84 11.26 33.79
CA LEU A 95 2.05 11.30 32.98
C LEU A 95 1.72 10.97 31.52
N THR A 96 2.31 11.73 30.60
CA THR A 96 2.20 11.50 29.16
C THR A 96 3.56 11.64 28.51
N GLU A 97 3.94 10.65 27.73
CA GLU A 97 5.12 10.64 26.87
C GLU A 97 4.68 10.47 25.42
N THR A 98 5.41 11.06 24.47
CA THR A 98 5.02 11.05 23.05
C THR A 98 6.17 10.61 22.16
N VAL A 99 5.87 9.69 21.25
CA VAL A 99 6.78 9.28 20.16
C VAL A 99 6.29 9.90 18.85
N THR A 100 7.22 10.47 18.08
CA THR A 100 6.96 10.98 16.73
C THR A 100 7.30 9.91 15.69
N VAL A 101 6.42 9.69 14.73
CA VAL A 101 6.61 8.79 13.60
C VAL A 101 6.57 9.59 12.31
N LYS A 102 7.70 9.65 11.61
CA LYS A 102 7.85 10.34 10.33
C LYS A 102 7.90 9.32 9.21
N GLN A 103 7.09 9.54 8.17
CA GLN A 103 7.05 8.68 7.00
C GLN A 103 7.35 9.49 5.74
N GLY A 104 8.33 9.01 4.97
CA GLY A 104 8.71 9.62 3.70
C GLY A 104 7.56 9.68 2.69
N ALA A 105 7.68 10.58 1.72
CA ALA A 105 6.76 10.66 0.59
C ALA A 105 6.87 9.41 -0.28
N GLY A 106 5.74 8.92 -0.79
CA GLY A 106 5.71 7.91 -1.84
C GLY A 106 6.37 8.40 -3.12
N GLU A 107 6.78 7.46 -3.98
CA GLU A 107 7.16 7.78 -5.34
C GLU A 107 5.92 8.33 -6.07
N THR A 108 5.83 9.64 -6.09
CA THR A 108 4.93 10.33 -7.01
C THR A 108 5.67 10.37 -8.34
N GLY A 109 5.13 9.70 -9.36
CA GLY A 109 5.56 9.99 -10.73
C GLY A 109 5.43 11.49 -10.99
N ASN A 110 6.07 12.02 -12.04
CA ASN A 110 6.00 13.45 -12.43
C ASN A 110 4.59 13.92 -12.90
N MET A 111 3.52 13.34 -12.37
CA MET A 111 2.14 13.69 -12.66
C MET A 111 1.68 14.88 -11.81
N GLU A 112 1.79 16.08 -12.38
CA GLU A 112 1.41 17.33 -11.71
C GLU A 112 -0.12 17.51 -11.54
N SER A 113 -0.94 16.75 -12.28
CA SER A 113 -2.40 16.84 -12.22
C SER A 113 -2.99 15.74 -11.33
N ASP A 114 -3.91 16.11 -10.44
CA ASP A 114 -4.71 15.12 -9.71
C ASP A 114 -5.66 14.34 -10.66
N ALA A 115 -6.23 13.24 -10.16
CA ALA A 115 -7.08 12.35 -10.95
C ALA A 115 -8.31 13.07 -11.55
N ARG A 116 -8.92 14.01 -10.82
CA ARG A 116 -10.11 14.74 -11.30
C ARG A 116 -9.74 15.71 -12.42
N THR A 117 -8.64 16.42 -12.25
CA THR A 117 -8.08 17.36 -13.22
C THR A 117 -7.66 16.64 -14.50
N LEU A 118 -7.02 15.47 -14.37
CA LEU A 118 -6.64 14.66 -15.52
C LEU A 118 -7.87 14.07 -16.23
N ALA A 119 -8.84 13.55 -15.48
CA ALA A 119 -10.08 13.02 -16.04
C ALA A 119 -10.87 14.08 -16.82
N ALA A 120 -10.92 15.32 -16.34
CA ALA A 120 -11.59 16.41 -17.05
C ALA A 120 -10.94 16.76 -18.41
N LYS A 121 -9.66 16.41 -18.61
CA LYS A 121 -8.97 16.58 -19.89
C LYS A 121 -9.30 15.46 -20.88
N MET A 122 -9.78 14.32 -20.42
CA MET A 122 -10.24 13.19 -21.25
C MET A 122 -11.73 13.36 -21.56
N TYR A 123 -12.07 13.90 -22.74
CA TYR A 123 -13.45 14.26 -23.08
C TYR A 123 -14.15 13.26 -24.01
N ALA A 124 -13.40 12.55 -24.87
CA ALA A 124 -13.95 11.55 -25.78
C ALA A 124 -13.04 10.32 -25.83
N GLY A 125 -13.54 9.21 -25.28
CA GLY A 125 -12.81 7.95 -25.15
C GLY A 125 -13.28 6.87 -26.14
N ILE A 126 -12.35 6.05 -26.60
CA ILE A 126 -12.63 4.83 -27.37
C ILE A 126 -11.79 3.65 -26.86
N ASN A 127 -12.32 2.43 -26.98
CA ASN A 127 -11.56 1.20 -26.70
C ASN A 127 -11.08 0.58 -28.01
N ILE A 128 -9.81 0.15 -28.04
CA ILE A 128 -9.31 -0.75 -29.09
C ILE A 128 -9.46 -2.18 -28.58
N GLY A 129 -10.70 -2.67 -28.57
CA GLY A 129 -11.03 -4.00 -28.07
C GLY A 129 -10.69 -5.11 -29.08
N ASN A 130 -10.72 -6.34 -28.58
CA ASN A 130 -10.46 -7.58 -29.29
C ASN A 130 -9.15 -7.55 -30.10
N THR A 131 -8.12 -6.93 -29.53
CA THR A 131 -6.83 -6.70 -30.16
C THR A 131 -5.72 -7.13 -29.19
N LEU A 132 -5.16 -6.25 -28.36
CA LEU A 132 -4.01 -6.59 -27.50
C LEU A 132 -4.38 -7.54 -26.35
N GLU A 133 -5.66 -7.70 -26.02
CA GLU A 133 -6.16 -8.68 -25.06
C GLU A 133 -6.44 -10.07 -25.66
N ALA A 134 -6.33 -10.23 -26.99
CA ALA A 134 -6.87 -11.41 -27.64
C ALA A 134 -6.05 -12.67 -27.32
N CYS A 135 -6.72 -13.61 -26.64
CA CYS A 135 -6.15 -14.87 -26.18
C CYS A 135 -7.11 -16.06 -26.41
N ASP A 136 -6.58 -17.28 -26.33
CA ASP A 136 -7.35 -18.53 -26.41
C ASP A 136 -6.88 -19.52 -25.35
N ASN A 137 -7.72 -19.72 -24.33
CA ASN A 137 -7.46 -20.64 -23.23
C ASN A 137 -7.31 -22.10 -23.67
N LYS A 138 -8.00 -22.51 -24.75
CA LYS A 138 -8.02 -23.90 -25.20
C LYS A 138 -6.70 -24.27 -25.85
N ASN A 139 -6.19 -23.40 -26.72
CA ASN A 139 -4.95 -23.63 -27.45
C ASN A 139 -3.73 -23.02 -26.77
N LYS A 140 -3.93 -22.26 -25.68
CA LYS A 140 -2.88 -21.59 -24.90
C LYS A 140 -2.01 -20.67 -25.76
N ILE A 141 -2.68 -19.83 -26.55
CA ILE A 141 -2.05 -18.86 -27.44
C ILE A 141 -2.64 -17.47 -27.21
N ALA A 142 -1.83 -16.44 -27.43
CA ALA A 142 -2.27 -15.06 -27.54
C ALA A 142 -1.61 -14.40 -28.75
N SER A 143 -2.33 -13.45 -29.35
CA SER A 143 -1.79 -12.61 -30.40
C SER A 143 -2.73 -11.42 -30.60
N GLU A 144 -2.15 -10.25 -30.87
CA GLU A 144 -2.88 -9.02 -31.19
C GLU A 144 -3.93 -9.20 -32.31
N THR A 145 -3.74 -10.19 -33.19
CA THR A 145 -4.64 -10.47 -34.32
C THR A 145 -5.52 -11.70 -34.13
N LEU A 146 -5.49 -12.35 -32.96
CA LEU A 146 -6.10 -13.65 -32.74
C LEU A 146 -7.63 -13.63 -32.91
N TRP A 147 -8.28 -12.53 -32.52
CA TRP A 147 -9.74 -12.37 -32.64
C TRP A 147 -10.16 -11.60 -33.91
N GLY A 148 -9.27 -11.54 -34.92
CA GLY A 148 -9.61 -11.10 -36.28
C GLY A 148 -9.35 -9.62 -36.58
N ASN A 149 -8.96 -8.82 -35.61
CA ASN A 149 -8.52 -7.45 -35.85
C ASN A 149 -7.09 -7.41 -36.42
N PRO A 150 -6.75 -6.43 -37.28
CA PRO A 150 -5.38 -6.19 -37.68
C PRO A 150 -4.57 -5.62 -36.52
N LYS A 151 -3.24 -5.66 -36.63
CA LYS A 151 -2.36 -4.94 -35.70
C LYS A 151 -2.69 -3.45 -35.70
N VAL A 152 -2.69 -2.84 -34.52
CA VAL A 152 -2.86 -1.39 -34.37
C VAL A 152 -1.74 -0.65 -35.10
N SER A 153 -2.10 0.32 -35.91
CA SER A 153 -1.16 1.18 -36.61
C SER A 153 -1.29 2.63 -36.14
N GLU A 154 -0.23 3.41 -36.30
CA GLU A 154 -0.28 4.84 -36.00
C GLU A 154 -1.32 5.56 -36.88
N ALA A 155 -1.49 5.14 -38.13
CA ALA A 155 -2.51 5.69 -39.04
C ALA A 155 -3.94 5.49 -38.49
N TYR A 156 -4.20 4.36 -37.84
CA TYR A 156 -5.48 4.11 -37.18
C TYR A 156 -5.71 5.08 -36.02
N ILE A 157 -4.71 5.29 -35.15
CA ILE A 157 -4.78 6.27 -34.05
C ILE A 157 -4.99 7.70 -34.56
N LYS A 158 -4.29 8.10 -35.63
CA LYS A 158 -4.50 9.38 -36.32
C LYS A 158 -5.94 9.55 -36.81
N GLY A 159 -6.52 8.49 -37.37
CA GLY A 159 -7.92 8.46 -37.76
C GLY A 159 -8.88 8.68 -36.58
N LEU A 160 -8.64 8.01 -35.44
CA LEU A 160 -9.43 8.19 -34.22
C LEU A 160 -9.35 9.64 -33.71
N LYS A 161 -8.16 10.24 -33.69
CA LYS A 161 -7.98 11.67 -33.34
C LYS A 161 -8.78 12.58 -34.27
N ALA A 162 -8.71 12.34 -35.58
CA ALA A 162 -9.43 13.12 -36.57
C ALA A 162 -10.96 13.02 -36.43
N LEU A 163 -11.46 11.90 -35.91
CA LEU A 163 -12.88 11.71 -35.56
C LEU A 163 -13.29 12.40 -34.25
N GLY A 164 -12.35 13.00 -33.52
CA GLY A 164 -12.60 13.79 -32.32
C GLY A 164 -12.34 13.06 -31.00
N PHE A 165 -11.85 11.82 -31.02
CA PHE A 165 -11.42 11.15 -29.79
C PHE A 165 -10.11 11.75 -29.27
N ASN A 166 -9.95 11.78 -27.95
CA ASN A 166 -8.70 12.23 -27.33
C ASN A 166 -8.19 11.27 -26.24
N ALA A 167 -8.92 10.20 -25.96
CA ALA A 167 -8.49 9.13 -25.06
C ALA A 167 -8.71 7.76 -25.69
N VAL A 168 -7.76 6.86 -25.52
CA VAL A 168 -7.80 5.48 -26.02
C VAL A 168 -7.55 4.54 -24.85
N ARG A 169 -8.49 3.64 -24.60
CA ARG A 169 -8.27 2.49 -23.71
C ARG A 169 -7.81 1.29 -24.54
N ILE A 170 -6.72 0.67 -24.10
CA ILE A 170 -6.01 -0.42 -24.77
C ILE A 170 -6.05 -1.64 -23.83
N PRO A 171 -7.08 -2.50 -23.95
CA PRO A 171 -7.14 -3.73 -23.19
C PRO A 171 -5.97 -4.64 -23.58
N CYS A 172 -5.24 -5.17 -22.59
CA CYS A 172 -4.05 -6.01 -22.84
C CYS A 172 -4.12 -7.32 -22.06
N ALA A 173 -3.64 -8.38 -22.70
CA ALA A 173 -3.33 -9.66 -22.09
C ALA A 173 -1.83 -9.70 -21.75
N TRP A 174 -1.47 -10.35 -20.65
CA TRP A 174 -0.11 -10.38 -20.10
C TRP A 174 0.28 -11.78 -19.66
N ASP A 175 -0.65 -12.53 -19.08
CA ASP A 175 -0.44 -13.89 -18.58
C ASP A 175 0.09 -14.85 -19.66
N TYR A 176 -0.47 -14.74 -20.86
CA TYR A 176 -0.03 -15.53 -22.02
C TYR A 176 1.36 -15.17 -22.56
N TYR A 177 1.91 -14.05 -22.10
CA TYR A 177 3.22 -13.54 -22.50
C TYR A 177 4.25 -13.66 -21.38
N ILE A 178 3.97 -14.40 -20.30
CA ILE A 178 4.95 -14.70 -19.25
C ILE A 178 5.97 -15.71 -19.79
N VAL A 179 7.25 -15.33 -19.82
CA VAL A 179 8.38 -16.16 -20.27
C VAL A 179 9.08 -16.88 -19.12
N ASN A 180 8.98 -16.36 -17.89
CA ASN A 180 9.49 -17.00 -16.69
C ASN A 180 8.39 -17.09 -15.61
N PRO A 181 7.73 -18.25 -15.45
CA PRO A 181 6.65 -18.41 -14.48
C PRO A 181 7.06 -18.25 -13.01
N SER A 182 8.35 -18.43 -12.67
CA SER A 182 8.82 -18.29 -11.28
C SER A 182 9.04 -16.85 -10.86
N THR A 183 9.24 -15.95 -11.81
CA THR A 183 9.45 -14.50 -11.57
C THR A 183 8.36 -13.64 -12.21
N TYR A 184 7.40 -14.26 -12.89
CA TYR A 184 6.38 -13.62 -13.72
C TYR A 184 6.94 -12.64 -14.76
N GLU A 185 8.15 -12.91 -15.27
CA GLU A 185 8.78 -12.06 -16.29
C GLU A 185 7.96 -12.10 -17.57
N ILE A 186 7.57 -10.94 -18.07
CA ILE A 186 6.82 -10.76 -19.32
C ILE A 186 7.80 -10.68 -20.50
N ASP A 187 7.42 -11.28 -21.63
CA ASP A 187 8.16 -11.21 -22.89
C ASP A 187 8.48 -9.76 -23.27
N ALA A 188 9.77 -9.44 -23.40
CA ALA A 188 10.24 -8.11 -23.78
C ALA A 188 9.70 -7.67 -25.14
N VAL A 189 9.51 -8.59 -26.10
CA VAL A 189 8.93 -8.26 -27.42
C VAL A 189 7.47 -7.84 -27.28
N TRP A 190 6.74 -8.45 -26.34
CA TRP A 190 5.37 -8.05 -26.04
C TRP A 190 5.31 -6.67 -25.35
N LEU A 191 6.18 -6.43 -24.37
CA LEU A 191 6.32 -5.11 -23.72
C LEU A 191 6.61 -4.01 -24.74
N ASP A 192 7.56 -4.25 -25.66
CA ASP A 192 7.90 -3.31 -26.73
C ASP A 192 6.69 -3.05 -27.64
N ARG A 193 5.91 -4.09 -27.96
CA ARG A 193 4.72 -3.93 -28.79
C ARG A 193 3.62 -3.12 -28.11
N VAL A 194 3.34 -3.36 -26.82
CA VAL A 194 2.38 -2.56 -26.05
C VAL A 194 2.86 -1.11 -25.97
N SER A 195 4.15 -0.90 -25.68
CA SER A 195 4.80 0.42 -25.64
C SER A 195 4.68 1.15 -26.96
N GLU A 196 4.84 0.46 -28.09
CA GLU A 196 4.65 1.04 -29.43
C GLU A 196 3.22 1.58 -29.64
N VAL A 197 2.20 0.80 -29.27
CA VAL A 197 0.78 1.22 -29.43
C VAL A 197 0.42 2.38 -28.50
N VAL A 198 0.92 2.37 -27.27
CA VAL A 198 0.83 3.51 -26.33
C VAL A 198 1.55 4.73 -26.92
N GLY A 199 2.73 4.53 -27.49
CA GLY A 199 3.54 5.54 -28.15
C GLY A 199 2.81 6.23 -29.30
N TYR A 200 2.02 5.50 -30.08
CA TYR A 200 1.17 6.11 -31.11
C TYR A 200 0.14 7.09 -30.52
N CYS A 201 -0.44 6.78 -29.37
CA CYS A 201 -1.39 7.69 -28.69
C CYS A 201 -0.68 8.94 -28.19
N VAL A 202 0.46 8.77 -27.51
CA VAL A 202 1.27 9.87 -26.95
C VAL A 202 1.80 10.79 -28.06
N ALA A 203 2.34 10.22 -29.13
CA ALA A 203 2.84 10.98 -30.29
C ALA A 203 1.75 11.77 -31.02
N ASN A 204 0.48 11.43 -30.77
CA ASN A 204 -0.68 12.11 -31.32
C ASN A 204 -1.44 12.91 -30.24
N ASP A 205 -0.81 13.32 -29.14
CA ASP A 205 -1.43 14.13 -28.06
C ASP A 205 -2.73 13.55 -27.50
N MET A 206 -2.85 12.22 -27.47
CA MET A 206 -3.99 11.50 -26.90
C MET A 206 -3.61 10.84 -25.58
N TYR A 207 -4.60 10.68 -24.71
CA TYR A 207 -4.47 9.89 -23.49
C TYR A 207 -4.52 8.40 -23.80
N ALA A 208 -3.65 7.61 -23.18
CA ALA A 208 -3.67 6.15 -23.27
C ALA A 208 -3.98 5.56 -21.89
N ILE A 209 -4.90 4.59 -21.84
CA ILE A 209 -5.23 3.83 -20.64
C ILE A 209 -4.96 2.36 -20.94
N VAL A 210 -3.97 1.79 -20.28
CA VAL A 210 -3.61 0.36 -20.37
C VAL A 210 -4.07 -0.34 -19.10
N ASN A 211 -4.47 -1.61 -19.22
CA ASN A 211 -4.80 -2.43 -18.07
C ASN A 211 -4.36 -3.89 -18.29
N ILE A 212 -4.47 -4.68 -17.23
CA ILE A 212 -4.60 -6.14 -17.32
C ILE A 212 -6.09 -6.41 -17.58
N HIS A 213 -6.42 -7.02 -18.71
CA HIS A 213 -7.81 -7.34 -19.06
C HIS A 213 -8.20 -8.75 -18.56
N TRP A 214 -9.24 -9.36 -19.17
CA TRP A 214 -9.66 -10.71 -18.79
C TRP A 214 -8.49 -11.71 -18.82
N ASP A 215 -7.62 -11.61 -19.81
CA ASP A 215 -6.32 -12.30 -19.82
C ASP A 215 -6.41 -13.80 -19.51
N GLY A 216 -7.44 -14.45 -20.08
CA GLY A 216 -7.74 -15.86 -19.87
C GLY A 216 -8.38 -16.22 -18.53
N GLY A 217 -8.74 -15.25 -17.69
CA GLY A 217 -9.51 -15.42 -16.47
C GLY A 217 -8.68 -15.78 -15.24
N TRP A 218 -7.35 -15.64 -15.29
CA TRP A 218 -6.48 -16.08 -14.19
C TRP A 218 -6.82 -15.39 -12.85
N LEU A 219 -7.29 -14.14 -12.89
CA LEU A 219 -7.70 -13.41 -11.69
C LEU A 219 -9.19 -13.62 -11.40
N GLU A 220 -10.05 -13.40 -12.39
CA GLU A 220 -11.51 -13.45 -12.25
C GLU A 220 -12.03 -14.82 -11.81
N GLU A 221 -11.40 -15.91 -12.27
CA GLU A 221 -11.76 -17.27 -11.89
C GLU A 221 -11.18 -17.68 -10.52
N SER A 222 -10.19 -16.92 -10.02
CA SER A 222 -9.50 -17.22 -8.76
C SER A 222 -10.16 -16.55 -7.54
N ILE A 223 -10.69 -15.33 -7.69
CA ILE A 223 -11.23 -14.54 -6.57
C ILE A 223 -12.44 -15.18 -5.86
N THR A 224 -13.13 -16.12 -6.51
CA THR A 224 -14.28 -16.83 -5.93
C THR A 224 -13.88 -17.79 -4.80
N HIS A 225 -12.59 -18.13 -4.69
CA HIS A 225 -12.05 -19.06 -3.69
C HIS A 225 -11.48 -18.35 -2.44
N GLY A 226 -11.61 -17.03 -2.35
CA GLY A 226 -11.01 -16.23 -1.27
C GLY A 226 -9.55 -15.88 -1.54
N TYR A 227 -8.82 -15.50 -0.48
CA TYR A 227 -7.41 -15.10 -0.59
C TYR A 227 -6.52 -16.25 -1.05
N SER A 228 -5.61 -15.97 -1.97
CA SER A 228 -4.54 -16.86 -2.42
C SER A 228 -3.23 -16.10 -2.48
N SER A 229 -2.22 -16.56 -1.73
CA SER A 229 -0.89 -15.96 -1.75
C SER A 229 -0.18 -16.10 -3.10
N GLU A 230 -0.54 -17.11 -3.88
CA GLU A 230 -0.01 -17.31 -5.24
C GLU A 230 -0.57 -16.25 -6.21
N VAL A 231 -1.87 -16.00 -6.13
CA VAL A 231 -2.55 -14.99 -6.95
C VAL A 231 -2.10 -13.58 -6.57
N ASP A 232 -1.93 -13.33 -5.27
CA ASP A 232 -1.42 -12.05 -4.75
C ASP A 232 0.01 -11.79 -5.24
N ALA A 233 0.90 -12.79 -5.13
CA ALA A 233 2.27 -12.68 -5.62
C ALA A 233 2.34 -12.46 -7.15
N LYS A 234 1.44 -13.08 -7.92
CA LYS A 234 1.35 -12.86 -9.36
C LYS A 234 0.82 -11.47 -9.72
N GLN A 235 -0.10 -10.92 -8.92
CA GLN A 235 -0.64 -9.59 -9.13
C GLN A 235 0.36 -8.48 -8.75
N GLU A 236 1.25 -8.76 -7.79
CA GLU A 236 2.30 -7.84 -7.35
C GLU A 236 3.49 -7.75 -8.31
N ALA A 237 3.81 -8.85 -9.00
CA ALA A 237 4.96 -8.97 -9.91
C ALA A 237 4.80 -8.15 -11.21
#